data_AF-A0A2W0C5H5-F1
#
_entry.id   AF-A0A2W0C5H5-F1
#
_cell.length_a   1.000
_cell.length_b   1.000
_cell.length_c   1.000
_cell.angle_alpha   90.00
_cell.angle_beta   90.00
_cell.angle_gamma   90.00
#
_symmetry.space_group_name_H-M   'P 1'
#
loop_
_entity.id
_entity.type
_entity.pdbx_description
1 polymer ?
#
loop_
_entity_poly.entity_id
_entity_poly.type
_entity_poly.pdbx_seq_one_letter_code
_entity_poly.pdbx_strand_id
1 'polypeptide(L)'
;MKPLSKMDLLSKGLQDLTENKKGLYSYLLAKFEKYARNELHIKLPHYEVLRANSFLDDVMELTDHTVYLTLEDLIALLYHQFLVQVRSTAKFSTLGQKILNKKIELAEKEQKIVTTFEEINPNHWALVEKKIPSKMKTKQITVEFHRKYLERGEIFLYDLIKISPKFSMTLEELVTILVIDFVQEVEKGNSKKVMDQIIKAFEQT
;
A
#
# COMPACT_ATOMS: atom_id res chain seq x y z
N MET A 1 20.41 1.76 8.75
CA MET A 1 18.96 2.03 8.82
C MET A 1 18.25 0.78 8.33
N LYS A 2 17.08 0.39 8.87
CA LYS A 2 16.32 -0.73 8.26
C LYS A 2 15.74 -0.25 6.91
N PRO A 3 15.78 -1.07 5.85
CA PRO A 3 15.25 -0.67 4.54
C PRO A 3 13.73 -0.48 4.63
N LEU A 4 13.22 0.64 4.09
CA LEU A 4 11.80 1.01 4.10
C LEU A 4 11.05 0.54 2.85
N SER A 5 11.77 0.01 1.88
CA SER A 5 11.27 -0.72 0.72
C SER A 5 12.35 -1.71 0.29
N LYS A 6 12.03 -2.65 -0.60
CA LYS A 6 13.07 -3.49 -1.22
C LYS A 6 14.12 -2.69 -2.00
N MET A 7 13.75 -1.50 -2.44
CA MET A 7 14.59 -0.64 -3.29
C MET A 7 15.54 0.25 -2.49
N ASP A 8 15.20 0.51 -1.22
CA ASP A 8 15.94 1.33 -0.25
C ASP A 8 16.39 2.67 -0.83
N LEU A 9 15.45 3.41 -1.42
CA LEU A 9 15.72 4.63 -2.18
C LEU A 9 16.17 5.77 -1.26
N LEU A 10 15.72 5.81 -0.01
CA LEU A 10 16.07 6.81 0.98
C LEU A 10 17.52 6.65 1.41
N SER A 11 17.98 5.43 1.67
CA SER A 11 19.39 5.18 2.00
C SER A 11 20.31 5.53 0.83
N LYS A 12 19.90 5.20 -0.41
CA LYS A 12 20.62 5.61 -1.63
C LYS A 12 20.68 7.13 -1.76
N GLY A 13 19.56 7.82 -1.59
CA GLY A 13 19.50 9.28 -1.64
C GLY A 13 20.37 9.95 -0.57
N LEU A 14 20.46 9.39 0.64
CA LEU A 14 21.36 9.89 1.69
C LEU A 14 22.84 9.66 1.33
N GLN A 15 23.18 8.51 0.73
CA GLN A 15 24.53 8.24 0.25
C GLN A 15 24.94 9.21 -0.86
N ASP A 16 24.05 9.45 -1.83
CA ASP A 16 24.27 10.40 -2.93
C ASP A 16 24.49 11.83 -2.42
N LEU A 17 23.87 12.23 -1.31
CA LEU A 17 24.09 13.54 -0.68
C LEU A 17 25.43 13.63 0.05
N THR A 18 25.92 12.52 0.62
CA THR A 18 27.25 12.47 1.25
C THR A 18 28.39 12.39 0.22
N GLU A 19 28.15 11.73 -0.93
CA GLU A 19 29.04 11.73 -2.07
C GLU A 19 28.89 13.03 -2.86
N ASN A 20 29.60 14.08 -2.43
CA ASN A 20 29.54 15.45 -2.95
C ASN A 20 30.01 15.55 -4.44
N LYS A 21 29.27 14.97 -5.40
CA LYS A 21 29.56 14.99 -6.84
C LYS A 21 29.15 16.33 -7.44
N LYS A 22 30.02 17.33 -7.29
CA LYS A 22 29.84 18.69 -7.84
C LYS A 22 30.02 18.69 -9.37
N GLY A 23 28.95 18.96 -10.13
CA GLY A 23 29.01 19.18 -11.58
C GLY A 23 27.63 19.42 -12.24
N LEU A 24 27.59 20.14 -13.36
CA LEU A 24 26.35 20.33 -14.12
C LEU A 24 25.82 19.01 -14.73
N TYR A 25 26.73 18.10 -15.11
CA TYR A 25 26.39 16.76 -15.60
C TYR A 25 25.79 15.87 -14.51
N SER A 26 26.30 15.95 -13.26
CA SER A 26 25.71 15.20 -12.14
C SER A 26 24.33 15.75 -11.78
N TYR A 27 24.09 17.05 -11.89
CA TYR A 27 22.77 17.64 -11.73
C TYR A 27 21.76 17.16 -12.79
N LEU A 28 22.17 17.12 -14.07
CA LEU A 28 21.32 16.63 -15.15
C LEU A 28 21.03 15.13 -14.99
N LEU A 29 22.05 14.30 -14.73
CA LEU A 29 21.89 12.86 -14.45
C LEU A 29 20.97 12.59 -13.26
N ALA A 30 21.18 13.29 -12.13
CA ALA A 30 20.32 13.18 -10.96
C ALA A 30 18.86 13.58 -11.27
N LYS A 31 18.67 14.56 -12.16
CA LYS A 31 17.33 14.93 -12.63
C LYS A 31 16.71 13.80 -13.45
N PHE A 32 17.46 13.15 -14.35
CA PHE A 32 16.96 12.00 -15.13
C PHE A 32 16.65 10.79 -14.25
N GLU A 33 17.53 10.44 -13.30
CA GLU A 33 17.33 9.34 -12.36
C GLU A 33 16.06 9.54 -11.50
N LYS A 34 15.73 10.79 -11.15
CA LYS A 34 14.51 11.12 -10.41
C LYS A 34 13.22 10.77 -11.17
N TYR A 35 13.26 10.74 -12.50
CA TYR A 35 12.14 10.33 -13.34
C TYR A 35 12.27 8.89 -13.86
N ALA A 36 13.30 8.15 -13.47
CA ALA A 36 13.41 6.73 -13.79
C ALA A 36 12.17 5.98 -13.28
N ARG A 37 11.66 5.06 -14.11
CA ARG A 37 10.56 4.17 -13.76
C ARG A 37 11.13 3.00 -12.97
N ASN A 38 10.47 2.72 -11.85
CA ASN A 38 10.87 1.74 -10.87
C ASN A 38 9.67 0.83 -10.58
N GLU A 39 9.92 -0.47 -10.56
CA GLU A 39 8.91 -1.48 -10.27
C GLU A 39 8.72 -1.66 -8.76
N LEU A 40 7.49 -1.49 -8.29
CA LEU A 40 7.08 -1.80 -6.93
C LEU A 40 6.25 -3.09 -6.96
N HIS A 41 6.71 -4.12 -6.24
CA HIS A 41 6.00 -5.41 -6.14
C HIS A 41 5.19 -5.48 -4.84
N ILE A 42 3.88 -5.38 -4.95
CA ILE A 42 2.94 -5.50 -3.81
C ILE A 42 2.33 -6.90 -3.75
N LYS A 43 1.89 -7.32 -2.56
CA LYS A 43 1.21 -8.60 -2.36
C LYS A 43 -0.21 -8.33 -1.91
N LEU A 44 -1.19 -8.69 -2.74
CA LEU A 44 -2.61 -8.55 -2.41
C LEU A 44 -3.27 -9.92 -2.22
N PRO A 45 -4.21 -10.07 -1.28
CA PRO A 45 -5.05 -11.26 -1.22
C PRO A 45 -5.85 -11.45 -2.51
N HIS A 46 -6.02 -12.70 -2.96
CA HIS A 46 -6.76 -13.00 -4.20
C HIS A 46 -8.19 -12.42 -4.20
N TYR A 47 -8.85 -12.45 -3.05
CA TYR A 47 -10.21 -11.94 -2.92
C TYR A 47 -10.28 -10.42 -3.17
N GLU A 48 -9.34 -9.67 -2.60
CA GLU A 48 -9.24 -8.21 -2.78
C GLU A 48 -8.92 -7.86 -4.24
N VAL A 49 -8.09 -8.67 -4.92
CA VAL A 49 -7.81 -8.50 -6.35
C VAL A 49 -9.05 -8.72 -7.20
N LEU A 50 -9.80 -9.80 -6.96
CA LEU A 50 -11.03 -10.08 -7.69
C LEU A 50 -12.05 -8.95 -7.52
N ARG A 51 -12.22 -8.47 -6.29
CA ARG A 51 -13.17 -7.41 -5.99
C ARG A 51 -12.76 -6.07 -6.61
N ALA A 52 -11.47 -5.72 -6.57
CA ALA A 52 -10.97 -4.54 -7.24
C ALA A 52 -11.22 -4.59 -8.75
N ASN A 53 -11.00 -5.76 -9.38
CA ASN A 53 -11.31 -5.94 -10.80
C ASN A 53 -12.80 -5.79 -11.09
N SER A 54 -13.68 -6.44 -10.31
CA SER A 54 -15.13 -6.27 -10.49
C SER A 54 -15.58 -4.81 -10.35
N PHE A 55 -14.98 -4.07 -9.42
CA PHE A 55 -15.23 -2.63 -9.30
C PHE A 55 -14.78 -1.84 -10.54
N LEU A 56 -13.63 -2.18 -11.12
CA LEU A 56 -13.15 -1.54 -12.34
C LEU A 56 -14.05 -1.88 -13.53
N ASP A 57 -14.56 -3.11 -13.62
CA ASP A 57 -15.54 -3.52 -14.62
C ASP A 57 -16.81 -2.67 -14.51
N ASP A 58 -17.35 -2.49 -13.30
CA ASP A 58 -18.51 -1.62 -13.04
C ASP A 58 -18.25 -0.16 -13.49
N VAL A 59 -17.05 0.38 -13.23
CA VAL A 59 -16.68 1.74 -13.66
C VAL A 59 -16.57 1.85 -15.19
N MET A 60 -16.02 0.83 -15.85
CA MET A 60 -15.92 0.79 -17.30
C MET A 60 -17.31 0.71 -17.94
N GLU A 61 -18.22 -0.09 -17.40
CA GLU A 61 -19.61 -0.16 -17.85
C GLU A 61 -20.34 1.18 -17.69
N LEU A 62 -20.15 1.88 -16.55
CA LEU A 62 -20.76 3.18 -16.30
C LEU A 62 -20.24 4.32 -17.18
N THR A 63 -19.04 4.15 -17.74
CA THR A 63 -18.41 5.14 -18.62
C THR A 63 -18.55 4.78 -20.09
N ASP A 64 -19.43 3.84 -20.45
CA ASP A 64 -19.59 3.31 -21.81
C ASP A 64 -18.25 2.86 -22.44
N HIS A 65 -17.36 2.32 -21.60
CA HIS A 65 -16.00 1.91 -21.96
C HIS A 65 -15.11 3.02 -22.56
N THR A 66 -15.46 4.29 -22.34
CA THR A 66 -14.63 5.43 -22.78
C THR A 66 -13.33 5.53 -21.99
N VAL A 67 -13.31 5.00 -20.76
CA VAL A 67 -12.13 4.95 -19.90
C VAL A 67 -11.75 3.49 -19.67
N TYR A 68 -10.51 3.12 -20.01
CA TYR A 68 -9.96 1.80 -19.72
C TYR A 68 -9.04 1.89 -18.51
N LEU A 69 -9.41 1.20 -17.42
CA LEU A 69 -8.69 1.26 -16.15
C LEU A 69 -8.19 -0.12 -15.76
N THR A 70 -6.88 -0.22 -15.52
CA THR A 70 -6.28 -1.44 -14.98
C THR A 70 -6.14 -1.36 -13.47
N LEU A 71 -5.91 -2.52 -12.84
CA LEU A 71 -5.58 -2.58 -11.42
C LEU A 71 -4.31 -1.78 -11.09
N GLU A 72 -3.36 -1.72 -12.02
CA GLU A 72 -2.13 -0.94 -11.87
C GLU A 72 -2.43 0.57 -11.84
N ASP A 73 -3.34 1.03 -12.71
CA ASP A 73 -3.80 2.43 -12.73
C ASP A 73 -4.52 2.81 -11.43
N LEU A 74 -5.36 1.90 -10.91
CA LEU A 74 -6.03 2.09 -9.62
C LEU A 74 -5.00 2.22 -8.49
N ILE A 75 -4.01 1.31 -8.44
CA ILE A 75 -2.95 1.36 -7.42
C ILE A 75 -2.16 2.67 -7.54
N ALA A 76 -1.83 3.08 -8.75
CA ALA A 76 -1.11 4.32 -9.01
C ALA A 76 -1.91 5.55 -8.57
N LEU A 77 -3.21 5.58 -8.87
CA LEU A 77 -4.12 6.64 -8.46
C LEU A 77 -4.24 6.73 -6.94
N LEU A 78 -4.47 5.60 -6.26
CA LEU A 78 -4.59 5.56 -4.80
C LEU A 78 -3.31 6.05 -4.12
N TYR A 79 -2.15 5.62 -4.62
CA TYR A 79 -0.88 6.08 -4.11
C TYR A 79 -0.66 7.58 -4.36
N HIS A 80 -1.05 8.08 -5.54
CA HIS A 80 -0.97 9.50 -5.84
C HIS A 80 -1.85 10.34 -4.90
N GLN A 81 -3.12 9.95 -4.72
CA GLN A 81 -4.05 10.60 -3.80
C GLN A 81 -3.52 10.60 -2.37
N PHE A 82 -2.94 9.48 -1.93
CA PHE A 82 -2.28 9.38 -0.64
C PHE A 82 -1.12 10.40 -0.51
N LEU A 83 -0.22 10.50 -1.49
CA LEU A 83 0.87 11.47 -1.45
C LEU A 83 0.36 12.92 -1.46
N VAL A 84 -0.73 13.21 -2.18
CA VAL A 84 -1.38 14.53 -2.14
C VAL A 84 -1.93 14.81 -0.74
N GLN A 85 -2.56 13.83 -0.10
CA GLN A 85 -3.07 13.94 1.27
C GLN A 85 -1.94 14.16 2.29
N VAL A 86 -0.82 13.44 2.15
CA VAL A 86 0.37 13.64 2.99
C VAL A 86 0.87 15.08 2.89
N ARG A 87 0.85 15.67 1.69
CA ARG A 87 1.26 17.06 1.47
C ARG A 87 0.27 18.07 2.05
N SER A 88 -1.03 17.81 1.99
CA SER A 88 -2.06 18.78 2.41
C SER A 88 -2.40 18.72 3.91
N THR A 89 -2.10 17.61 4.59
CA THR A 89 -2.62 17.35 5.94
C THR A 89 -1.71 17.94 7.01
N ALA A 90 -2.22 18.93 7.77
CA ALA A 90 -1.55 19.50 8.94
C ALA A 90 -1.40 18.52 10.13
N LYS A 91 -2.06 17.35 10.08
CA LYS A 91 -2.08 16.34 11.15
C LYS A 91 -1.46 15.01 10.72
N PHE A 92 -0.17 15.04 10.37
CA PHE A 92 0.64 13.87 10.00
C PHE A 92 0.47 12.68 10.97
N SER A 93 0.38 12.96 12.28
CA SER A 93 0.16 11.94 13.32
C SER A 93 -1.15 11.16 13.16
N THR A 94 -2.24 11.83 12.77
CA THR A 94 -3.55 11.17 12.62
C THR A 94 -3.57 10.20 11.43
N LEU A 95 -2.91 10.55 10.33
CA LEU A 95 -2.78 9.69 9.15
C LEU A 95 -1.92 8.46 9.48
N GLY A 96 -0.81 8.66 10.18
CA GLY A 96 0.04 7.57 10.67
C GLY A 96 -0.70 6.59 11.58
N GLN A 97 -1.50 7.10 12.52
CA GLN A 97 -2.32 6.26 13.40
C GLN A 97 -3.40 5.50 12.63
N LYS A 98 -4.05 6.12 11.64
CA LYS A 98 -5.03 5.43 10.79
C LYS A 98 -4.40 4.24 10.07
N ILE A 99 -3.21 4.43 9.49
CA ILE A 99 -2.48 3.37 8.78
C ILE A 99 -2.05 2.26 9.74
N LEU A 100 -1.58 2.61 10.93
CA LEU A 100 -1.18 1.64 11.94
C LEU A 100 -2.36 0.77 12.40
N ASN A 101 -3.50 1.41 12.70
CA ASN A 101 -4.71 0.69 13.11
C ASN A 101 -5.17 -0.29 12.02
N LYS A 102 -5.10 0.11 10.75
CA LYS A 102 -5.39 -0.79 9.62
C LYS A 102 -4.42 -1.95 9.51
N LYS A 103 -3.12 -1.72 9.74
CA LYS A 103 -2.15 -2.83 9.78
C LYS A 103 -2.51 -3.86 10.86
N ILE A 104 -2.91 -3.41 12.04
CA ILE A 104 -3.33 -4.28 13.14
C ILE A 104 -4.59 -5.06 12.77
N GLU A 105 -5.60 -4.37 12.24
CA GLU A 105 -6.86 -5.00 11.79
C GLU A 105 -6.63 -6.10 10.74
N LEU A 106 -5.73 -5.85 9.77
CA LEU A 106 -5.41 -6.85 8.75
C LEU A 106 -4.65 -8.05 9.33
N ALA A 107 -3.72 -7.82 10.26
CA ALA A 107 -3.00 -8.89 10.94
C ALA A 107 -3.93 -9.77 11.80
N GLU A 108 -5.02 -9.21 12.32
CA GLU A 108 -6.07 -9.97 13.02
C GLU A 108 -6.92 -10.79 12.05
N LYS A 109 -7.30 -10.24 10.90
CA LYS A 109 -8.08 -10.95 9.86
C LYS A 109 -7.32 -12.13 9.23
N GLU A 110 -5.99 -12.11 9.23
CA GLU A 110 -5.16 -13.22 8.76
C GLU A 110 -5.15 -14.43 9.72
N GLN A 111 -5.70 -14.29 10.94
CA GLN A 111 -5.76 -15.37 11.93
C GLN A 111 -7.12 -16.07 11.89
N LYS A 112 -7.12 -17.39 11.67
CA LYS A 112 -8.32 -18.22 11.87
C LYS A 112 -8.31 -18.79 13.27
N ILE A 113 -9.43 -18.64 13.99
CA ILE A 113 -9.66 -19.38 15.23
C ILE A 113 -10.14 -20.77 14.82
N VAL A 114 -9.32 -21.78 15.07
CA VAL A 114 -9.68 -23.19 14.85
C VAL A 114 -9.81 -23.84 16.22
N THR A 115 -11.00 -24.34 16.52
CA THR A 115 -11.24 -25.14 17.71
C THR A 115 -10.81 -26.57 17.41
N THR A 116 -9.75 -27.04 18.07
CA THR A 116 -9.23 -28.41 17.90
C THR A 116 -9.40 -29.16 19.20
N PHE A 117 -9.80 -30.43 19.11
CA PHE A 117 -9.76 -31.34 20.26
C PHE A 117 -8.31 -31.76 20.47
N GLU A 118 -7.74 -31.39 21.61
CA GLU A 118 -6.38 -31.76 21.97
C GLU A 118 -6.40 -32.54 23.29
N GLU A 119 -5.57 -33.58 23.34
CA GLU A 119 -5.32 -34.34 24.56
C GLU A 119 -4.38 -33.55 25.44
N ILE A 120 -4.93 -32.93 26.48
CA ILE A 120 -4.13 -32.16 27.45
C ILE A 120 -3.43 -33.11 28.41
N ASN A 121 -4.06 -34.25 28.73
CA ASN A 121 -3.53 -35.33 29.57
C ASN A 121 -4.03 -36.69 29.09
N PRO A 122 -3.34 -37.81 29.40
CA PRO A 122 -3.86 -39.15 29.17
C PRO A 122 -5.24 -39.29 29.81
N ASN A 123 -6.29 -39.47 29.01
CA ASN A 123 -7.72 -39.51 29.40
C ASN A 123 -8.45 -38.16 29.60
N HIS A 124 -7.87 -37.02 29.21
CA HIS A 124 -8.56 -35.73 29.23
C HIS A 124 -8.41 -35.00 27.90
N TRP A 125 -9.47 -35.04 27.10
CA TRP A 125 -9.60 -34.25 25.88
C TRP A 125 -10.34 -32.96 26.19
N ALA A 126 -9.79 -31.84 25.76
CA ALA A 126 -10.48 -30.57 25.83
C ALA A 126 -10.47 -29.88 24.46
N LEU A 127 -11.47 -29.03 24.27
CA LEU A 127 -11.54 -28.11 23.15
C LEU A 127 -10.54 -26.98 23.42
N VAL A 128 -9.50 -26.90 22.60
CA VAL A 128 -8.52 -25.80 22.62
C VAL A 128 -8.73 -24.95 21.38
N GLU A 129 -8.99 -23.66 21.60
CA GLU A 129 -9.02 -22.68 20.52
C GLU A 129 -7.59 -22.27 20.17
N LYS A 130 -7.14 -22.64 18.97
CA LYS A 130 -5.85 -22.20 18.45
C LYS A 130 -6.05 -21.19 17.33
N LYS A 131 -5.34 -20.07 17.42
CA LYS A 131 -5.20 -19.12 16.32
C LYS A 131 -4.18 -19.67 15.34
N ILE A 132 -4.65 -20.22 14.23
CA ILE A 132 -3.80 -20.75 13.17
C ILE A 132 -3.76 -19.71 12.04
N PRO A 133 -2.60 -19.42 11.44
CA PRO A 133 -2.54 -18.54 10.28
C PRO A 133 -3.44 -19.10 9.17
N SER A 134 -4.43 -18.31 8.77
CA SER A 134 -5.21 -18.60 7.57
C SER A 134 -4.25 -18.50 6.39
N LYS A 135 -4.04 -19.59 5.64
CA LYS A 135 -3.29 -19.54 4.38
C LYS A 135 -4.11 -18.77 3.33
N MET A 136 -4.16 -17.45 3.47
CA MET A 136 -4.78 -16.56 2.51
C MET A 136 -3.90 -16.57 1.26
N LYS A 137 -4.46 -16.97 0.12
CA LYS A 137 -3.73 -16.95 -1.16
C LYS A 137 -3.48 -15.50 -1.54
N THR A 138 -2.22 -15.16 -1.80
CA THR A 138 -1.79 -13.83 -2.21
C THR A 138 -1.26 -13.86 -3.63
N LYS A 139 -1.54 -12.80 -4.39
CA LYS A 139 -1.04 -12.55 -5.73
C LYS A 139 -0.04 -11.39 -5.65
N GLN A 140 1.11 -11.55 -6.30
CA GLN A 140 2.05 -10.46 -6.48
C GLN A 140 1.61 -9.61 -7.68
N ILE A 141 1.54 -8.31 -7.49
CA ILE A 141 1.24 -7.32 -8.54
C ILE A 141 2.43 -6.38 -8.63
N THR A 142 2.87 -6.13 -9.85
CA THR A 142 3.94 -5.19 -10.15
C THR A 142 3.31 -3.91 -10.65
N VAL A 143 3.72 -2.77 -10.08
CA VAL A 143 3.27 -1.45 -10.53
C VAL A 143 4.49 -0.56 -10.74
N GLU A 144 4.51 0.15 -11.85
CA GLU A 144 5.59 1.07 -12.16
C GLU A 144 5.32 2.47 -11.60
N PHE A 145 6.29 3.03 -10.90
CA PHE A 145 6.25 4.39 -10.41
C PHE A 145 7.52 5.15 -10.80
N HIS A 146 7.40 6.46 -11.02
CA HIS A 146 8.60 7.30 -11.03
C HIS A 146 9.28 7.28 -9.66
N ARG A 147 10.60 7.14 -9.66
CA ARG A 147 11.45 7.13 -8.46
C ARG A 147 11.09 8.22 -7.45
N LYS A 148 10.85 9.45 -7.93
CA LYS A 148 10.46 10.60 -7.09
C LYS A 148 9.23 10.36 -6.20
N TYR A 149 8.28 9.53 -6.63
CA TYR A 149 7.07 9.27 -5.86
C TYR A 149 7.35 8.21 -4.79
N LEU A 150 8.07 7.14 -5.15
CA LEU A 150 8.49 6.10 -4.20
C LEU A 150 9.37 6.67 -3.09
N GLU A 151 10.33 7.54 -3.43
CA GLU A 151 11.17 8.24 -2.46
C GLU A 151 10.34 9.05 -1.44
N ARG A 152 9.27 9.73 -1.89
CA ARG A 152 8.38 10.47 -0.99
C ARG A 152 7.64 9.55 -0.02
N GLY A 153 7.24 8.36 -0.48
CA GLY A 153 6.66 7.34 0.39
C GLY A 153 7.63 6.85 1.46
N GLU A 154 8.89 6.62 1.09
CA GLU A 154 9.92 6.22 2.07
C GLU A 154 10.23 7.33 3.08
N ILE A 155 10.30 8.59 2.63
CA ILE A 155 10.45 9.75 3.53
C ILE A 155 9.28 9.81 4.51
N PHE A 156 8.05 9.63 4.03
CA PHE A 156 6.87 9.59 4.89
C PHE A 156 6.97 8.48 5.96
N LEU A 157 7.36 7.27 5.57
CA LEU A 157 7.53 6.16 6.51
C LEU A 157 8.64 6.44 7.52
N TYR A 158 9.73 7.06 7.08
CA TYR A 158 10.83 7.45 7.96
C TYR A 158 10.39 8.48 9.00
N ASP A 159 9.61 9.48 8.58
CA ASP A 159 9.06 10.49 9.49
C ASP A 159 8.05 9.88 10.49
N LEU A 160 7.28 8.87 10.09
CA LEU A 160 6.44 8.12 11.02
C LEU A 160 7.24 7.34 12.07
N ILE A 161 8.36 6.72 11.68
CA ILE A 161 9.24 5.99 12.61
C ILE A 161 9.83 6.93 13.66
N LYS A 162 10.17 8.17 13.29
CA LYS A 162 10.64 9.18 14.25
C LYS A 162 9.60 9.51 15.32
N ILE A 163 8.33 9.56 14.92
CA ILE A 163 7.21 9.90 15.82
C ILE A 163 6.82 8.68 16.67
N SER A 164 6.84 7.48 16.09
CA SER A 164 6.49 6.23 16.76
C SER A 164 7.58 5.18 16.51
N PRO A 165 8.56 5.01 17.40
CA PRO A 165 9.67 4.07 17.21
C PRO A 165 9.26 2.60 17.13
N LYS A 166 8.05 2.26 17.62
CA LYS A 166 7.47 0.91 17.50
C LYS A 166 6.90 0.64 16.10
N PHE A 167 6.74 1.68 15.28
CA PHE A 167 6.23 1.57 13.93
C PHE A 167 7.28 0.92 13.03
N SER A 168 6.88 -0.16 12.36
CA SER A 168 7.66 -0.73 11.26
C SER A 168 6.70 -1.12 10.15
N MET A 169 6.96 -0.61 8.96
CA MET A 169 6.16 -0.85 7.76
C MET A 169 7.03 -0.57 6.54
N THR A 170 6.86 -1.36 5.48
CA THR A 170 7.51 -1.09 4.19
C THR A 170 6.56 -0.34 3.25
N LEU A 171 7.11 0.25 2.18
CA LEU A 171 6.31 0.93 1.17
C LEU A 171 5.33 -0.02 0.47
N GLU A 172 5.74 -1.26 0.24
CA GLU A 172 4.90 -2.29 -0.35
C GLU A 172 3.70 -2.62 0.56
N GLU A 173 3.93 -2.72 1.88
CA GLU A 173 2.87 -2.90 2.88
C GLU A 173 1.93 -1.69 2.93
N LEU A 174 2.47 -0.47 2.85
CA LEU A 174 1.66 0.74 2.83
C LEU A 174 0.72 0.74 1.62
N VAL A 175 1.24 0.50 0.40
CA VAL A 175 0.42 0.46 -0.82
C VAL A 175 -0.61 -0.68 -0.75
N THR A 176 -0.22 -1.84 -0.21
CA THR A 176 -1.15 -2.95 0.05
C THR A 176 -2.31 -2.52 0.95
N ILE A 177 -2.03 -1.82 2.06
CA ILE A 177 -3.06 -1.29 2.97
C ILE A 177 -3.98 -0.28 2.27
N LEU A 178 -3.43 0.59 1.40
CA LEU A 178 -4.24 1.56 0.66
C LEU A 178 -5.26 0.87 -0.25
N VAL A 179 -4.84 -0.17 -0.96
CA VAL A 179 -5.74 -0.93 -1.84
C VAL A 179 -6.81 -1.65 -1.03
N ILE A 180 -6.43 -2.31 0.07
CA ILE A 180 -7.40 -3.03 0.90
C ILE A 180 -8.38 -2.04 1.58
N ASP A 181 -7.91 -0.88 2.05
CA ASP A 181 -8.78 0.18 2.59
C ASP A 181 -9.82 0.61 1.55
N PHE A 182 -9.35 0.88 0.33
CA PHE A 182 -10.22 1.25 -0.77
C PHE A 182 -11.29 0.18 -1.06
N VAL A 183 -10.87 -1.08 -1.21
CA VAL A 183 -11.79 -2.18 -1.53
C VAL A 183 -12.81 -2.40 -0.41
N GLN A 184 -12.43 -2.22 0.86
CA GLN A 184 -13.36 -2.27 1.99
C GLN A 184 -14.34 -1.08 2.02
N GLU A 185 -13.92 0.11 1.61
CA GLU A 185 -14.81 1.26 1.51
C GLU A 185 -15.83 1.11 0.37
N VAL A 186 -15.43 0.46 -0.73
CA VAL A 186 -16.35 0.07 -1.81
C VAL A 186 -17.39 -0.94 -1.31
N GLU A 187 -16.98 -1.93 -0.51
CA GLU A 187 -17.90 -2.93 0.07
C GLU A 187 -18.98 -2.33 0.98
N LYS A 188 -18.64 -1.29 1.76
CA LYS A 188 -19.60 -0.65 2.68
C LYS A 188 -20.68 0.18 1.98
N GLY A 189 -20.73 0.19 0.65
CA GLY A 189 -21.77 0.87 -0.13
C GLY A 189 -21.49 2.35 -0.40
N ASN A 190 -20.27 2.82 -0.17
CA ASN A 190 -19.85 4.19 -0.53
C ASN A 190 -19.45 4.30 -2.02
N SER A 191 -19.77 3.28 -2.82
CA SER A 191 -19.25 3.03 -4.15
C SER A 191 -19.54 4.16 -5.12
N LYS A 192 -20.73 4.76 -5.11
CA LYS A 192 -21.10 5.83 -6.05
C LYS A 192 -20.26 7.10 -5.91
N LYS A 193 -20.02 7.56 -4.67
CA LYS A 193 -19.18 8.74 -4.41
C LYS A 193 -17.72 8.48 -4.76
N VAL A 194 -17.25 7.27 -4.47
CA VAL A 194 -15.89 6.82 -4.78
C VAL A 194 -15.68 6.68 -6.28
N MET A 195 -16.66 6.14 -7.01
CA MET A 195 -16.68 6.09 -8.47
C MET A 195 -16.61 7.48 -9.08
N ASP A 196 -17.48 8.41 -8.65
CA ASP A 196 -17.47 9.80 -9.17
C ASP A 196 -16.12 10.49 -8.95
N GLN A 197 -15.44 10.19 -7.84
CA GLN A 197 -14.10 10.72 -7.56
C GLN A 197 -13.03 10.10 -8.46
N ILE A 198 -13.14 8.80 -8.75
CA ILE A 198 -12.23 8.10 -9.65
C ILE A 198 -12.40 8.62 -11.08
N ILE A 199 -13.63 8.68 -11.58
CA ILE A 199 -13.94 9.18 -12.92
C ILE A 199 -13.39 10.61 -13.08
N LYS A 200 -13.67 11.51 -12.12
CA LYS A 200 -13.14 12.88 -12.14
C LYS A 200 -11.62 12.95 -12.09
N ALA A 201 -10.97 12.05 -11.34
CA ALA A 201 -9.51 12.03 -11.27
C ALA A 201 -8.89 11.58 -12.59
N PHE A 202 -9.54 10.67 -13.32
CA PHE A 202 -9.09 10.22 -14.63
C PHE A 202 -9.40 11.20 -15.76
N GLU A 203 -10.52 11.93 -15.72
CA GLU A 203 -10.83 13.00 -16.69
C GLU A 203 -9.86 14.21 -16.60
N GLN A 204 -9.19 14.39 -15.46
CA GLN A 204 -8.26 15.50 -15.21
C GLN A 204 -6.79 15.17 -15.49
N THR A 205 -6.50 13.93 -15.91
CA THR A 205 -5.13 13.49 -16.25
C THR A 205 -4.91 13.58 -17.76
#